data_AF-A0A834YQR7-F1
#
_entry.id   AF-A0A834YQR7-F1
#
_cell.length_a   1.000
_cell.length_b   1.000
_cell.length_c   1.000
_cell.angle_alpha   90.00
_cell.angle_beta   90.00
_cell.angle_gamma   90.00
#
_symmetry.space_group_name_H-M   'P 1'
#
loop_
_entity.id
_entity.type
_entity.pdbx_description
1 polymer ?
#
loop_
_entity_poly.entity_id
_entity_poly.type
_entity_poly.pdbx_seq_one_letter_code
_entity_poly.pdbx_strand_id
1 'polypeptide(L)'
;MSLNLIAVIALSVSRYLRLRRALQLVIIVCWTLTVLCWFYGIYFFLENFAGDTCTALENFQQDPHNNSLSSILPCDELSSAKSVLFNVSVGIYDLVNEVNANISLLQALSFPNNVRVCNPFSAPLEYQYQLENCPANTIRMGEISQVLKLFTCSNGDAGTCKEEHISTSDFKTVEDYTSSIQNLLDAFPGMESLVDCQLVKEAFTEILLKHCKPLKKYVRMVWAQ
;
A
#
# COMPACT_ATOMS: atom_id res chain seq x y z
N MET A 1 -6.54 -70.08 53.52
CA MET A 1 -7.49 -69.01 53.14
C MET A 1 -6.78 -67.76 52.60
N SER A 2 -5.60 -67.39 53.13
CA SER A 2 -4.77 -66.24 52.70
C SER A 2 -4.21 -66.34 51.27
N LEU A 3 -3.76 -67.51 50.81
CA LEU A 3 -3.18 -67.69 49.46
C LEU A 3 -4.16 -67.39 48.32
N ASN A 4 -5.43 -67.80 48.46
CA ASN A 4 -6.47 -67.52 47.47
C ASN A 4 -6.80 -66.02 47.41
N LEU A 5 -6.78 -65.34 48.56
CA LEU A 5 -7.01 -63.90 48.63
C LEU A 5 -5.90 -63.12 47.91
N ILE A 6 -4.64 -63.50 48.14
CA ILE A 6 -3.47 -62.87 47.49
C ILE A 6 -3.50 -63.10 45.97
N ALA A 7 -3.84 -64.31 45.52
CA ALA A 7 -3.94 -64.62 44.10
C ALA A 7 -5.04 -63.79 43.38
N VAL A 8 -6.20 -63.62 44.02
CA VAL A 8 -7.30 -62.79 43.49
C VAL A 8 -6.90 -61.31 43.40
N ILE A 9 -6.18 -60.80 44.40
CA ILE A 9 -5.67 -59.42 44.39
C ILE A 9 -4.60 -59.24 43.31
N ALA A 10 -3.68 -60.17 43.14
CA ALA A 10 -2.65 -60.09 42.11
C ALA A 10 -3.24 -60.11 40.69
N LEU A 11 -4.25 -60.95 40.45
CA LEU A 11 -4.96 -61.04 39.17
C LEU A 11 -5.75 -59.75 38.87
N SER A 12 -6.42 -59.18 39.87
CA SER A 12 -7.20 -57.94 39.69
C SER A 12 -6.30 -56.73 39.43
N VAL A 13 -5.17 -56.59 40.14
CA VAL A 13 -4.17 -55.53 39.92
C VAL A 13 -3.53 -55.67 38.54
N SER A 14 -3.15 -56.88 38.12
CA SER A 14 -2.59 -57.15 36.79
C SER A 14 -3.57 -56.79 35.66
N ARG A 15 -4.86 -57.16 35.82
CA ARG A 15 -5.92 -56.81 34.87
C ARG A 15 -6.13 -55.30 34.79
N TYR A 16 -6.13 -54.61 35.93
CA TYR A 16 -6.24 -53.16 36.00
C TYR A 16 -5.05 -52.46 35.32
N LEU A 17 -3.82 -52.91 35.56
CA LEU A 17 -2.63 -52.35 34.89
C LEU A 17 -2.68 -52.54 33.37
N ARG A 18 -3.11 -53.71 32.87
CA ARG A 18 -3.28 -53.96 31.44
C ARG A 18 -4.36 -53.07 30.83
N LEU A 19 -5.50 -52.92 31.50
CA LEU A 19 -6.58 -52.03 31.06
C LEU A 19 -6.12 -50.57 31.03
N ARG A 20 -5.37 -50.12 32.04
CA ARG A 20 -4.80 -48.77 32.11
C ARG A 20 -3.82 -48.51 30.96
N ARG A 21 -2.94 -49.47 30.65
CA ARG A 21 -2.03 -49.38 29.48
C ARG A 21 -2.80 -49.35 28.17
N ALA A 22 -3.84 -50.19 28.01
CA ALA A 22 -4.67 -50.19 26.82
C ALA A 22 -5.40 -48.85 26.62
N LEU A 23 -5.98 -48.28 27.69
CA LEU A 23 -6.58 -46.94 27.68
C LEU A 23 -5.57 -45.86 27.29
N GLN A 24 -4.36 -45.89 27.85
CA GLN A 24 -3.30 -44.96 27.48
C GLN A 24 -2.92 -45.07 26.00
N LEU A 25 -2.80 -46.29 25.46
CA LEU A 25 -2.54 -46.51 24.03
C LEU A 25 -3.69 -45.97 23.17
N VAL A 26 -4.95 -46.23 23.54
CA VAL A 26 -6.12 -45.69 22.83
C VAL A 26 -6.11 -44.17 22.84
N ILE A 27 -5.82 -43.54 23.97
CA ILE A 27 -5.73 -42.07 24.08
C ILE A 27 -4.64 -41.55 23.14
N ILE A 28 -3.45 -42.16 23.11
CA ILE A 28 -2.35 -41.77 22.21
C ILE A 28 -2.77 -41.93 20.74
N VAL A 29 -3.44 -43.03 20.39
CA VAL A 29 -3.94 -43.26 19.02
C VAL A 29 -5.01 -42.23 18.64
N CYS A 30 -5.95 -41.92 19.52
CA CYS A 30 -6.95 -40.88 19.27
C CYS A 30 -6.31 -39.50 19.09
N TRP A 31 -5.34 -39.13 19.93
CA TRP A 31 -4.64 -37.84 19.78
C TRP A 31 -3.84 -37.76 18.48
N THR A 32 -3.12 -38.83 18.12
CA THR A 32 -2.38 -38.87 16.86
C THR A 32 -3.31 -38.78 15.65
N LEU A 33 -4.47 -39.46 15.68
CA LEU A 33 -5.49 -39.35 14.64
C LEU A 33 -6.05 -37.92 14.54
N THR A 34 -6.39 -37.28 15.67
CA THR A 34 -6.88 -35.89 15.69
C THR A 34 -5.87 -34.94 15.06
N VAL A 35 -4.59 -35.06 15.43
CA VAL A 35 -3.51 -34.23 14.88
C VAL A 35 -3.37 -34.46 13.38
N LEU A 36 -3.38 -35.72 12.92
CA LEU A 36 -3.33 -36.04 11.50
C LEU A 36 -4.53 -35.44 10.75
N CYS A 37 -5.76 -35.63 11.24
CA CYS A 37 -6.96 -35.06 10.65
C CYS A 37 -6.89 -33.54 10.52
N TRP A 38 -6.34 -32.85 11.52
CA TRP A 38 -6.13 -31.40 11.47
C TRP A 38 -5.14 -31.00 10.37
N PHE A 39 -4.00 -31.68 10.28
CA PHE A 39 -3.00 -31.40 9.24
C PHE A 39 -3.57 -31.60 7.84
N TYR A 40 -4.28 -32.70 7.59
CA TYR A 40 -4.95 -32.94 6.31
C TYR A 40 -6.05 -31.92 6.02
N GLY A 41 -6.84 -31.55 7.04
CA GLY A 41 -7.89 -30.54 6.90
C GLY A 41 -7.35 -29.16 6.53
N ILE A 42 -6.28 -28.71 7.20
CA ILE A 42 -5.61 -27.44 6.89
C ILE A 42 -5.02 -27.47 5.48
N TYR A 43 -4.35 -28.56 5.10
CA TYR A 43 -3.77 -28.70 3.76
C TYR A 43 -4.86 -28.62 2.67
N PHE A 44 -5.95 -29.37 2.84
CA PHE A 44 -7.09 -29.36 1.92
C PHE A 44 -7.73 -27.97 1.84
N PHE A 45 -7.91 -27.28 2.97
CA PHE A 45 -8.43 -25.92 3.00
C PHE A 45 -7.52 -24.96 2.23
N LEU A 46 -6.20 -24.99 2.50
CA LEU A 46 -5.23 -24.11 1.83
C LEU A 46 -5.18 -24.35 0.32
N GLU A 47 -5.25 -25.61 -0.12
CA GLU A 47 -5.25 -25.95 -1.54
C GLU A 47 -6.47 -25.39 -2.28
N ASN A 48 -7.67 -25.59 -1.73
CA ASN A 48 -8.90 -25.06 -2.33
C ASN A 48 -8.94 -23.53 -2.27
N PHE A 49 -8.65 -22.95 -1.10
CA PHE A 49 -8.65 -21.50 -0.91
C PHE A 49 -7.68 -20.80 -1.87
N ALA A 50 -6.46 -21.34 -2.01
CA ALA A 50 -5.49 -20.77 -2.92
C ALA A 50 -5.87 -21.02 -4.38
N GLY A 51 -6.46 -22.16 -4.72
CA GLY A 51 -7.02 -22.44 -6.05
C GLY A 51 -8.10 -21.44 -6.46
N ASP A 52 -9.08 -21.21 -5.59
CA ASP A 52 -10.17 -20.25 -5.80
C ASP A 52 -9.64 -18.82 -5.90
N THR A 53 -8.73 -18.43 -5.00
CA THR A 53 -8.10 -17.10 -5.00
C THR A 53 -7.31 -16.86 -6.29
N CYS A 54 -6.48 -17.83 -6.70
CA CYS A 54 -5.70 -17.74 -7.92
C CYS A 54 -6.59 -17.70 -9.18
N THR A 55 -7.71 -18.41 -9.18
CA THR A 55 -8.69 -18.37 -10.29
C THR A 55 -9.38 -17.02 -10.35
N ALA A 56 -9.79 -16.46 -9.21
CA ALA A 56 -10.37 -15.12 -9.15
C ALA A 56 -9.38 -14.05 -9.65
N LEU A 57 -8.11 -14.12 -9.23
CA LEU A 57 -7.06 -13.23 -9.69
C LEU A 57 -6.79 -13.37 -11.21
N GLU A 58 -6.78 -14.61 -11.74
CA GLU A 58 -6.61 -14.87 -13.18
C GLU A 58 -7.78 -14.31 -14.00
N ASN A 59 -9.02 -14.47 -13.51
CA ASN A 59 -10.21 -13.90 -14.13
C ASN A 59 -10.17 -12.37 -14.15
N PHE A 60 -9.69 -11.74 -13.07
CA PHE A 60 -9.52 -10.29 -13.02
C PHE A 60 -8.52 -9.79 -14.08
N GLN A 61 -7.44 -10.53 -14.34
CA GLN A 61 -6.49 -10.15 -15.38
C GLN A 61 -7.09 -10.24 -16.79
N GLN A 62 -8.01 -11.16 -17.02
CA GLN A 62 -8.68 -11.32 -18.31
C GLN A 62 -9.70 -10.21 -18.55
N ASP A 63 -10.55 -9.95 -17.57
CA ASP A 63 -11.56 -8.89 -17.62
C ASP A 63 -11.68 -8.21 -16.26
N PRO A 64 -11.03 -7.05 -16.04
CA PRO A 64 -11.09 -6.30 -14.78
C PRO A 64 -12.48 -5.74 -14.44
N HIS A 65 -13.36 -5.65 -15.43
CA HIS A 65 -14.66 -4.97 -15.32
C HIS A 65 -15.79 -5.96 -15.03
N ASN A 66 -15.66 -7.20 -15.48
CA ASN A 66 -16.69 -8.23 -15.32
C ASN A 66 -16.15 -9.51 -14.69
N ASN A 67 -15.79 -9.42 -13.40
CA ASN A 67 -15.32 -10.54 -12.59
C ASN A 67 -15.79 -10.45 -11.13
N SER A 68 -15.50 -11.47 -10.32
CA SER A 68 -15.91 -11.56 -8.91
C SER A 68 -15.26 -10.53 -7.98
N LEU A 69 -14.12 -9.92 -8.36
CA LEU A 69 -13.40 -8.87 -7.63
C LEU A 69 -13.84 -7.45 -8.00
N SER A 70 -14.65 -7.26 -9.06
CA SER A 70 -15.05 -5.94 -9.56
C SER A 70 -15.82 -5.11 -8.52
N SER A 71 -16.51 -5.75 -7.57
CA SER A 71 -17.20 -5.07 -6.47
C SER A 71 -16.27 -4.55 -5.37
N ILE A 72 -15.06 -5.11 -5.26
CA ILE A 72 -14.04 -4.72 -4.28
C ILE A 72 -13.04 -3.75 -4.90
N LEU A 73 -12.72 -3.96 -6.18
CA LEU A 73 -11.81 -3.14 -6.98
C LEU A 73 -12.55 -2.64 -8.22
N PRO A 74 -13.40 -1.60 -8.08
CA PRO A 74 -14.23 -1.10 -9.16
C PRO A 74 -13.41 -0.24 -10.12
N CYS A 75 -12.63 -0.88 -11.01
CA CYS A 75 -11.78 -0.17 -11.96
C CYS A 75 -12.55 0.77 -12.90
N ASP A 76 -13.85 0.53 -13.12
CA ASP A 76 -14.75 1.47 -13.81
C ASP A 76 -14.92 2.78 -13.05
N GLU A 77 -15.24 2.71 -11.75
CA GLU A 77 -15.40 3.90 -10.92
C GLU A 77 -14.09 4.66 -10.79
N LEU A 78 -12.97 3.94 -10.64
CA LEU A 78 -11.64 4.55 -10.62
C LEU A 78 -11.33 5.28 -11.93
N SER A 79 -11.69 4.70 -13.08
CA SER A 79 -11.47 5.33 -14.39
C SER A 79 -12.24 6.65 -14.54
N SER A 80 -13.39 6.81 -13.86
CA SER A 80 -14.14 8.07 -13.87
C SER A 80 -13.38 9.22 -13.21
N ALA A 81 -12.54 8.90 -12.22
CA ALA A 81 -11.67 9.85 -11.53
C ALA A 81 -10.50 10.34 -12.40
N LYS A 82 -10.27 9.75 -13.58
CA LYS A 82 -9.28 10.23 -14.56
C LYS A 82 -9.53 11.68 -14.98
N SER A 83 -10.79 12.04 -15.16
CA SER A 83 -11.18 13.42 -15.47
C SER A 83 -10.83 14.39 -14.34
N VAL A 84 -11.02 13.97 -13.09
CA VAL A 84 -10.68 14.77 -11.89
C VAL A 84 -9.17 14.92 -11.78
N LEU A 85 -8.42 13.82 -11.96
CA LEU A 85 -6.96 13.84 -11.92
C LEU A 85 -6.36 14.74 -13.02
N PHE A 86 -6.96 14.73 -14.21
CA PHE A 86 -6.61 15.65 -15.30
C PHE A 86 -6.88 17.13 -14.92
N ASN A 87 -8.03 17.42 -14.32
CA ASN A 87 -8.30 18.79 -13.86
C ASN A 87 -7.30 19.25 -12.77
N VAL A 88 -6.86 18.33 -11.91
CA VAL A 88 -5.82 18.58 -10.92
C VAL A 88 -4.47 18.86 -11.59
N SER A 89 -4.08 18.12 -12.63
CA SER A 89 -2.82 18.39 -13.34
C SER A 89 -2.83 19.76 -14.03
N VAL A 90 -3.95 20.14 -14.65
CA VAL A 90 -4.15 21.49 -15.20
C VAL A 90 -4.03 22.55 -14.10
N GLY A 91 -4.75 22.38 -12.99
CA GLY A 91 -4.75 23.35 -11.90
C GLY A 91 -3.38 23.55 -11.25
N ILE A 92 -2.61 22.47 -11.04
CA ILE A 92 -1.24 22.59 -10.51
C ILE A 92 -0.31 23.20 -11.55
N TYR A 93 -0.43 22.83 -12.83
CA TYR A 93 0.37 23.42 -13.89
C TYR A 93 0.21 24.94 -13.94
N ASP A 94 -1.04 25.43 -13.91
CA ASP A 94 -1.35 26.85 -13.93
C ASP A 94 -0.83 27.56 -12.67
N LEU A 95 -1.07 26.96 -11.49
CA LEU A 95 -0.59 27.49 -10.22
C LEU A 95 0.93 27.67 -10.19
N VAL A 96 1.70 26.66 -10.60
CA VAL A 96 3.17 26.73 -10.61
C VAL A 96 3.65 27.81 -11.58
N ASN A 97 2.99 27.95 -12.74
CA ASN A 97 3.34 28.98 -13.71
C ASN A 97 3.02 30.39 -13.21
N GLU A 98 1.89 30.58 -12.52
CA GLU A 98 1.54 31.85 -11.88
C GLU A 98 2.54 32.23 -10.78
N VAL A 99 2.92 31.27 -9.93
CA VAL A 99 3.95 31.47 -8.90
C VAL A 99 5.28 31.86 -9.54
N ASN A 100 5.70 31.17 -10.60
CA ASN A 100 6.93 31.50 -11.32
C ASN A 100 6.88 32.89 -11.98
N ALA A 101 5.74 33.30 -12.52
CA ALA A 101 5.55 34.63 -13.08
C ALA A 101 5.70 35.71 -12.00
N ASN A 102 5.07 35.52 -10.83
CA ASN A 102 5.16 36.44 -9.70
C ASN A 102 6.58 36.49 -9.09
N ILE A 103 7.26 35.34 -8.94
CA ILE A 103 8.65 35.30 -8.50
C ILE A 103 9.56 36.06 -9.48
N SER A 104 9.34 35.91 -10.80
CA SER A 104 10.12 36.63 -11.81
C SER A 104 9.95 38.15 -11.71
N LEU A 105 8.74 38.64 -11.36
CA LEU A 105 8.49 40.05 -11.10
C LEU A 105 9.23 40.55 -9.85
N LEU A 106 9.27 39.74 -8.78
CA LEU A 106 9.97 40.08 -7.54
C LEU A 106 11.51 40.02 -7.68
N GLN A 107 12.02 39.14 -8.53
CA GLN A 107 13.45 39.09 -8.91
C GLN A 107 13.92 40.37 -9.58
N ALA A 108 13.06 41.03 -10.36
CA ALA A 108 13.39 42.33 -10.94
C ALA A 108 13.56 43.45 -9.88
N LEU A 109 13.06 43.23 -8.65
CA LEU A 109 12.99 44.25 -7.62
C LEU A 109 13.98 44.03 -6.48
N SER A 110 14.16 42.80 -5.95
CA SER A 110 15.05 42.52 -4.80
C SER A 110 15.35 41.04 -4.50
N PHE A 111 14.83 40.07 -5.27
CA PHE A 111 15.03 38.64 -4.96
C PHE A 111 16.40 38.11 -5.43
N PRO A 112 17.02 37.16 -4.70
CA PRO A 112 18.24 36.50 -5.16
C PRO A 112 18.01 35.82 -6.52
N ASN A 113 18.97 36.00 -7.42
CA ASN A 113 18.90 35.56 -8.81
C ASN A 113 18.58 34.07 -8.94
N ASN A 114 17.64 33.73 -9.83
CA ASN A 114 17.37 32.40 -10.41
C ASN A 114 16.56 31.39 -9.56
N VAL A 115 15.77 31.84 -8.57
CA VAL A 115 14.78 30.93 -7.93
C VAL A 115 13.64 30.68 -8.91
N ARG A 116 13.42 29.41 -9.27
CA ARG A 116 12.31 28.98 -10.11
C ARG A 116 11.73 27.68 -9.55
N VAL A 117 10.42 27.62 -9.41
CA VAL A 117 9.70 26.43 -8.95
C VAL A 117 9.56 25.47 -10.12
N CYS A 118 9.87 24.19 -9.92
CA CYS A 118 9.65 23.20 -10.95
C CYS A 118 8.14 23.01 -11.19
N ASN A 119 7.76 23.03 -12.47
CA ASN A 119 6.50 22.46 -12.94
C ASN A 119 6.76 21.06 -13.49
N PRO A 120 6.33 19.98 -12.80
CA PRO A 120 6.57 18.62 -13.27
C PRO A 120 5.62 18.20 -14.39
N PHE A 121 4.64 19.03 -14.77
CA PHE A 121 3.69 18.70 -15.82
C PHE A 121 4.16 19.19 -17.19
N SER A 122 3.92 18.39 -18.23
CA SER A 122 4.20 18.78 -19.62
C SER A 122 3.36 20.00 -20.03
N ALA A 123 3.78 20.67 -21.12
CA ALA A 123 2.99 21.75 -21.70
C ALA A 123 1.56 21.27 -22.09
N PRO A 124 0.58 22.20 -22.16
CA PRO A 124 -0.74 21.93 -22.75
C PRO A 124 -0.58 21.30 -24.13
N LEU A 125 -1.36 20.30 -24.54
CA LEU A 125 -2.70 19.87 -24.10
C LEU A 125 -2.72 18.65 -23.17
N GLU A 126 -1.57 18.00 -22.96
CA GLU A 126 -1.51 16.64 -22.37
C GLU A 126 -1.32 16.64 -20.85
N TYR A 127 -0.64 17.64 -20.28
CA TYR A 127 -0.41 17.79 -18.83
C TYR A 127 0.10 16.51 -18.15
N GLN A 128 1.00 15.77 -18.80
CA GLN A 128 1.56 14.53 -18.27
C GLN A 128 2.58 14.82 -17.16
N TYR A 129 2.51 14.07 -16.06
CA TYR A 129 3.48 14.19 -14.98
C TYR A 129 4.82 13.56 -15.38
N GLN A 130 5.87 14.37 -15.40
CA GLN A 130 7.21 13.98 -15.81
C GLN A 130 8.23 14.74 -14.95
N LEU A 131 8.84 14.04 -14.00
CA LEU A 131 9.85 14.65 -13.12
C LEU A 131 11.09 15.13 -13.89
N GLU A 132 11.36 14.53 -15.05
CA GLU A 132 12.46 14.89 -15.95
C GLU A 132 12.31 16.33 -16.52
N ASN A 133 11.09 16.88 -16.50
CA ASN A 133 10.84 18.26 -16.92
C ASN A 133 11.41 19.29 -15.92
N CYS A 134 11.81 18.87 -14.73
CA CYS A 134 12.45 19.72 -13.73
C CYS A 134 13.96 19.83 -14.00
N PRO A 135 14.47 21.00 -14.42
CA PRO A 135 15.91 21.21 -14.51
C PRO A 135 16.54 21.32 -13.12
N ALA A 136 17.82 20.96 -13.01
CA ALA A 136 18.56 20.87 -11.74
C ALA A 136 18.68 22.21 -10.97
N ASN A 137 18.39 23.34 -11.62
CA ASN A 137 18.41 24.67 -11.02
C ASN A 137 17.02 25.14 -10.54
N THR A 138 16.05 24.23 -10.42
CA THR A 138 14.70 24.53 -9.91
C THR A 138 14.48 23.93 -8.53
N ILE A 139 13.62 24.59 -7.75
CA ILE A 139 13.20 24.13 -6.43
C ILE A 139 11.86 23.42 -6.50
N ARG A 140 11.59 22.56 -5.54
CA ARG A 140 10.27 21.92 -5.41
C ARG A 140 9.25 22.89 -4.82
N MET A 141 7.96 22.59 -4.98
CA MET A 141 6.91 23.44 -4.44
C MET A 141 7.03 23.58 -2.92
N GLY A 142 7.30 22.47 -2.21
CA GLY A 142 7.49 22.48 -0.75
C GLY A 142 8.72 23.25 -0.26
N GLU A 143 9.67 23.60 -1.15
CA GLU A 143 10.89 24.34 -0.79
C GLU A 143 10.71 25.86 -0.87
N ILE A 144 9.57 26.33 -1.39
CA ILE A 144 9.26 27.77 -1.49
C ILE A 144 9.28 28.43 -0.10
N SER A 145 8.74 27.77 0.92
CA SER A 145 8.75 28.28 2.30
C SER A 145 10.17 28.50 2.83
N GLN A 146 11.13 27.66 2.44
CA GLN A 146 12.52 27.81 2.86
C GLN A 146 13.16 29.07 2.26
N VAL A 147 12.82 29.39 1.01
CA VAL A 147 13.26 30.62 0.36
C VAL A 147 12.59 31.84 1.00
N LEU A 148 11.29 31.77 1.25
CA LEU A 148 10.52 32.87 1.85
C LEU A 148 10.92 33.17 3.30
N LYS A 149 11.47 32.20 4.02
CA LYS A 149 11.92 32.35 5.41
C LYS A 149 12.93 33.48 5.59
N LEU A 150 13.74 33.79 4.56
CA LEU A 150 14.69 34.91 4.57
C LEU A 150 13.99 36.29 4.61
N PHE A 151 12.73 36.34 4.23
CA PHE A 151 11.91 37.55 4.16
C PHE A 151 10.85 37.60 5.28
N THR A 152 10.84 36.61 6.17
CA THR A 152 9.89 36.52 7.29
C THR A 152 10.43 37.23 8.53
N CYS A 153 9.58 38.02 9.19
CA CYS A 153 9.95 38.66 10.45
C CYS A 153 10.03 37.65 11.60
N SER A 154 11.19 37.60 12.27
CA SER A 154 11.48 36.54 13.23
C SER A 154 10.97 36.77 14.66
N ASN A 155 10.41 37.93 15.03
CA ASN A 155 9.86 38.14 16.38
C ASN A 155 8.75 39.18 16.37
N GLY A 156 7.66 38.90 17.08
CA GLY A 156 6.44 39.68 17.20
C GLY A 156 6.56 41.00 17.98
N ASP A 157 7.65 41.73 17.83
CA ASP A 157 7.70 43.13 18.23
C ASP A 157 7.09 43.94 17.07
N ALA A 158 5.82 44.30 17.26
CA ALA A 158 4.92 44.95 16.31
C ALA A 158 5.37 46.35 15.81
N GLY A 159 6.66 46.70 15.96
CA GLY A 159 7.25 47.98 15.56
C GLY A 159 8.52 47.90 14.70
N THR A 160 9.10 46.72 14.42
CA THR A 160 10.39 46.61 13.70
C THR A 160 10.36 45.85 12.37
N CYS A 161 9.23 45.26 12.00
CA CYS A 161 9.07 44.64 10.69
C CYS A 161 8.86 45.75 9.65
N LYS A 162 9.87 46.04 8.81
CA LYS A 162 9.69 46.96 7.67
C LYS A 162 8.55 46.43 6.79
N GLU A 163 7.83 47.36 6.14
CA GLU A 163 6.66 47.06 5.28
C GLU A 163 6.94 46.06 4.13
N GLU A 164 8.22 45.75 3.85
CA GLU A 164 8.68 44.83 2.81
C GLU A 164 8.80 43.35 3.26
N HIS A 165 8.38 43.00 4.48
CA HIS A 165 8.54 41.64 5.02
C HIS A 165 7.23 40.89 5.23
N ILE A 166 7.28 39.56 5.11
CA ILE A 166 6.13 38.66 5.23
C ILE A 166 5.79 38.46 6.71
N SER A 167 4.50 38.60 7.05
CA SER A 167 4.01 38.35 8.40
C SER A 167 4.15 36.88 8.78
N THR A 168 4.28 36.57 10.08
CA THR A 168 4.39 35.18 10.55
C THR A 168 3.16 34.35 10.18
N SER A 169 1.96 34.94 10.19
CA SER A 169 0.72 34.25 9.80
C SER A 169 0.70 33.90 8.33
N ASP A 170 1.06 34.85 7.45
CA ASP A 170 1.05 34.63 6.00
C ASP A 170 2.12 33.63 5.61
N PHE A 171 3.30 33.70 6.24
CA PHE A 171 4.37 32.72 6.05
C PHE A 171 3.89 31.30 6.37
N LYS A 172 3.23 31.11 7.53
CA LYS A 172 2.72 29.82 7.94
C LYS A 172 1.67 29.29 6.96
N THR A 173 0.77 30.16 6.49
CA THR A 173 -0.20 29.80 5.46
C THR A 173 0.49 29.29 4.19
N VAL A 174 1.50 30.02 3.68
CA VAL A 174 2.26 29.58 2.50
C VAL A 174 2.99 28.25 2.75
N GLU A 175 3.58 28.06 3.92
CA GLU A 175 4.21 26.80 4.33
C GLU A 175 3.22 25.63 4.27
N ASP A 176 2.04 25.77 4.86
CA ASP A 176 0.99 24.74 4.86
C ASP A 176 0.50 24.41 3.44
N TYR A 177 0.25 25.43 2.61
CA TYR A 177 -0.19 25.23 1.21
C TYR A 177 0.89 24.55 0.36
N THR A 178 2.12 25.04 0.43
CA THR A 178 3.24 24.52 -0.38
C THR A 178 3.59 23.08 0.02
N SER A 179 3.54 22.76 1.31
CA SER A 179 3.68 21.39 1.81
C SER A 179 2.54 20.48 1.33
N SER A 180 1.31 20.97 1.35
CA SER A 180 0.14 20.18 0.89
C SER A 180 0.22 19.86 -0.59
N ILE A 181 0.62 20.83 -1.42
CA ILE A 181 0.83 20.61 -2.85
C ILE A 181 1.99 19.65 -3.09
N GLN A 182 3.07 19.74 -2.32
CA GLN A 182 4.17 18.79 -2.43
C GLN A 182 3.72 17.35 -2.13
N ASN A 183 2.95 17.15 -1.05
CA ASN A 183 2.39 15.84 -0.72
C ASN A 183 1.49 15.31 -1.85
N LEU A 184 0.70 16.17 -2.47
CA LEU A 184 -0.13 15.82 -3.63
C LEU A 184 0.71 15.40 -4.84
N LEU A 185 1.78 16.15 -5.14
CA LEU A 185 2.72 15.85 -6.22
C LEU A 185 3.47 14.53 -5.99
N ASP A 186 3.86 14.24 -4.75
CA ASP A 186 4.56 13.00 -4.39
C ASP A 186 3.63 11.78 -4.52
N ALA A 187 2.33 11.94 -4.25
CA ALA A 187 1.31 10.91 -4.42
C ALA A 187 0.80 10.77 -5.87
N PHE A 188 1.05 11.77 -6.73
CA PHE A 188 0.46 11.87 -8.07
C PHE A 188 0.71 10.64 -8.96
N PRO A 189 1.95 10.12 -9.09
CA PRO A 189 2.20 8.95 -9.94
C PRO A 189 1.42 7.69 -9.48
N GLY A 190 1.26 7.53 -8.17
CA GLY A 190 0.49 6.43 -7.59
C GLY A 190 -1.00 6.58 -7.88
N MET A 191 -1.54 7.80 -7.77
CA MET A 191 -2.94 8.08 -8.10
C MET A 191 -3.22 7.86 -9.59
N GLU A 192 -2.32 8.27 -10.48
CA GLU A 192 -2.43 8.05 -11.93
C GLU A 192 -2.47 6.55 -12.27
N SER A 193 -1.52 5.77 -11.73
CA SER A 193 -1.46 4.32 -11.91
C SER A 193 -2.69 3.61 -11.33
N LEU A 194 -3.24 4.12 -10.22
CA LEU A 194 -4.43 3.57 -9.57
C LEU A 194 -5.70 3.83 -10.40
N VAL A 195 -5.88 5.05 -10.89
CA VAL A 195 -7.03 5.46 -11.73
C VAL A 195 -7.09 4.66 -13.03
N ASP A 196 -5.94 4.36 -13.64
CA ASP A 196 -5.86 3.49 -14.82
C ASP A 196 -5.89 1.98 -14.47
N CYS A 197 -6.12 1.63 -13.19
CA CYS A 197 -6.17 0.27 -12.66
C CYS A 197 -4.86 -0.53 -12.87
N GLN A 198 -3.79 0.14 -13.30
CA GLN A 198 -2.51 -0.47 -13.65
C GLN A 198 -1.80 -1.01 -12.41
N LEU A 199 -1.78 -0.25 -11.31
CA LEU A 199 -1.18 -0.67 -10.04
C LEU A 199 -1.76 -2.00 -9.55
N VAL A 200 -3.08 -2.14 -9.62
CA VAL A 200 -3.81 -3.34 -9.20
C VAL A 200 -3.49 -4.51 -10.13
N LYS A 201 -3.49 -4.27 -11.44
CA LYS A 201 -3.15 -5.29 -12.44
C LYS A 201 -1.72 -5.81 -12.28
N GLU A 202 -0.76 -4.93 -12.03
CA GLU A 202 0.64 -5.29 -11.82
C GLU A 202 0.82 -6.13 -10.55
N ALA A 203 0.24 -5.68 -9.43
CA ALA A 203 0.27 -6.42 -8.17
C ALA A 203 -0.30 -7.84 -8.31
N PHE A 204 -1.44 -7.97 -8.99
CA PHE A 204 -2.06 -9.28 -9.21
C PHE A 204 -1.28 -10.16 -10.17
N THR A 205 -0.65 -9.57 -11.21
CA THR A 205 0.25 -10.30 -12.10
C THR A 205 1.44 -10.87 -11.33
N GLU A 206 2.03 -10.08 -10.42
CA GLU A 206 3.12 -10.54 -9.57
C GLU A 206 2.69 -11.72 -8.69
N ILE A 207 1.52 -11.64 -8.05
CA ILE A 207 0.99 -12.73 -7.21
C ILE A 207 0.74 -13.99 -8.04
N LEU A 208 0.14 -13.84 -9.23
CA LEU A 208 -0.12 -14.96 -10.13
C LEU A 208 1.18 -15.67 -10.54
N LEU A 209 2.22 -14.89 -10.85
CA LEU A 209 3.52 -15.41 -11.27
C LEU A 209 4.30 -16.05 -10.12
N LYS A 210 4.39 -15.38 -8.97
CA LYS A 210 5.25 -15.79 -7.85
C LYS A 210 4.62 -16.82 -6.92
N HIS A 211 3.29 -16.83 -6.80
CA HIS A 211 2.58 -17.70 -5.85
C HIS A 211 1.68 -18.72 -6.54
N CYS A 212 0.81 -18.28 -7.45
CA CYS A 212 -0.19 -19.17 -8.04
C CYS A 212 0.40 -20.21 -9.01
N LYS A 213 1.29 -19.80 -9.91
CA LYS A 213 1.93 -20.74 -10.87
C LYS A 213 2.76 -21.82 -10.16
N PRO A 214 3.65 -21.50 -9.20
CA PRO A 214 4.37 -22.52 -8.44
C PRO A 214 3.44 -23.43 -7.67
N LEU A 215 2.42 -22.89 -6.99
CA LEU A 215 1.47 -23.70 -6.23
C LEU A 215 0.74 -24.72 -7.12
N LYS A 216 0.20 -24.28 -8.25
CA LYS A 216 -0.47 -25.15 -9.23
C LYS A 216 0.45 -26.27 -9.72
N LYS A 217 1.75 -25.98 -9.86
CA LYS A 217 2.77 -26.96 -10.25
C LYS A 217 3.04 -27.99 -9.14
N TYR A 218 3.21 -27.55 -7.89
CA TYR A 218 3.45 -28.45 -6.76
C TYR A 218 2.24 -29.34 -6.45
N VAL A 219 1.03 -28.76 -6.47
CA VAL A 219 -0.21 -29.51 -6.29
C VAL A 219 -0.33 -30.63 -7.33
N ARG A 220 -0.13 -30.33 -8.62
CA ARG A 220 -0.14 -31.38 -9.66
C ARG A 220 0.90 -32.48 -9.45
N MET A 221 2.07 -32.17 -8.90
CA MET A 221 3.09 -33.19 -8.60
C MET A 221 2.64 -34.13 -7.48
N VAL A 222 1.93 -33.64 -6.47
CA VAL A 222 1.42 -34.46 -5.35
C VAL A 222 0.30 -35.40 -5.81
N TRP A 223 -0.58 -34.95 -6.72
CA TRP A 223 -1.70 -35.75 -7.22
C TRP A 223 -1.37 -36.68 -8.40
N ALA A 224 -0.23 -36.50 -9.07
CA ALA A 224 0.21 -37.33 -10.18
C ALA A 224 1.05 -38.55 -9.75
N GLN A 225 1.19 -38.78 -8.44
CA GLN A 225 2.03 -39.82 -7.83
C GLN A 225 1.17 -40.84 -7.08
#